data_AF-A0A8T1B3Q7-F1
#
_entry.id   AF-A0A8T1B3Q7-F1
#
_cell.length_a   1.000
_cell.length_b   1.000
_cell.length_c   1.000
_cell.angle_alpha   90.00
_cell.angle_beta   90.00
_cell.angle_gamma   90.00
#
_symmetry.space_group_name_H-M   'P 1'
#
loop_
_entity.id
_entity.type
_entity.pdbx_description
1 polymer ?
#
loop_
_entity_poly.entity_id
_entity_poly.type
_entity_poly.pdbx_seq_one_letter_code
_entity_poly.pdbx_strand_id
1 'polypeptide(L)'
;MIDAVLELYNKDSAMIMVIVADNCATNQAIATRLGVPLIGCASHRFNLAVCRYLENYKPLIDQVQTLCIQLRYPNNAAELARHTHYKPLKSNATRWSSTYQMLARYVKIRDAIKMVAAVEDLLHRPIIHRQAVQLVNKLEALDSVCVKLQSEKRTLADVRLLFDAVMAKYPATSHHLSASARIVHSPVFESAVVKLLSDRALTAEEE
;
A
#
# COMPACT_ATOMS: atom_id res chain seq x y z
N MET A 1 -24.20 -11.07 -12.97
CA MET A 1 -24.03 -10.39 -11.65
C MET A 1 -24.05 -8.88 -11.81
N ILE A 2 -23.24 -8.29 -12.72
CA ILE A 2 -23.39 -6.85 -13.06
C ILE A 2 -24.78 -6.57 -13.63
N ASP A 3 -25.27 -7.37 -14.59
CA ASP A 3 -26.58 -7.13 -15.23
C ASP A 3 -27.73 -7.15 -14.21
N ALA A 4 -27.75 -8.14 -13.32
CA ALA A 4 -28.73 -8.22 -12.23
C ALA A 4 -28.71 -7.00 -11.29
N VAL A 5 -27.53 -6.42 -11.03
CA VAL A 5 -27.44 -5.18 -10.22
C VAL A 5 -27.95 -3.98 -11.00
N LEU A 6 -27.64 -3.88 -12.30
CA LEU A 6 -28.13 -2.79 -13.14
C LEU A 6 -29.66 -2.84 -13.28
N GLU A 7 -30.22 -4.03 -13.47
CA GLU A 7 -31.67 -4.28 -13.55
C GLU A 7 -32.41 -3.80 -12.29
N LEU A 8 -31.85 -4.00 -11.10
CA LEU A 8 -32.43 -3.48 -9.84
C LEU A 8 -32.60 -1.96 -9.85
N TYR A 9 -31.80 -1.23 -10.63
CA TYR A 9 -31.86 0.23 -10.79
C TYR A 9 -32.44 0.67 -12.14
N ASN A 10 -33.07 -0.25 -12.90
CA ASN A 10 -33.57 0.01 -14.25
C ASN A 10 -32.50 0.59 -15.20
N LYS A 11 -31.28 0.05 -15.12
CA LYS A 11 -30.16 0.39 -16.00
C LYS A 11 -29.75 -0.81 -16.84
N ASP A 12 -29.04 -0.55 -17.92
CA ASP A 12 -28.37 -1.57 -18.73
C ASP A 12 -26.86 -1.31 -18.83
N SER A 13 -26.14 -2.25 -19.43
CA SER A 13 -24.68 -2.18 -19.56
C SER A 13 -24.21 -1.06 -20.48
N ALA A 14 -25.04 -0.58 -21.41
CA ALA A 14 -24.71 0.56 -22.27
C ALA A 14 -24.72 1.89 -21.50
N MET A 15 -25.36 1.94 -20.32
CA MET A 15 -25.30 3.10 -19.42
C MET A 15 -24.02 3.18 -18.59
N ILE A 16 -23.14 2.19 -18.66
CA ILE A 16 -21.84 2.23 -17.97
C ILE A 16 -20.88 3.09 -18.79
N MET A 17 -20.43 4.20 -18.21
CA MET A 17 -19.46 5.09 -18.87
C MET A 17 -18.01 4.80 -18.48
N VAL A 18 -17.79 4.31 -17.27
CA VAL A 18 -16.46 4.07 -16.70
C VAL A 18 -16.58 3.04 -15.58
N ILE A 19 -15.54 2.23 -15.41
CA ILE A 19 -15.40 1.32 -14.27
C ILE A 19 -14.29 1.83 -13.37
N VAL A 20 -14.54 1.87 -12.07
CA VAL A 20 -13.51 2.14 -11.04
C VAL A 20 -13.40 0.90 -10.17
N ALA A 21 -12.31 0.16 -10.32
CA ALA A 21 -12.12 -1.11 -9.64
C ALA A 21 -10.63 -1.41 -9.43
N ASP A 22 -10.30 -2.46 -8.69
CA ASP A 22 -8.91 -2.92 -8.68
C ASP A 22 -8.47 -3.44 -10.06
N ASN A 23 -7.16 -3.49 -10.30
CA ASN A 23 -6.59 -3.89 -11.58
C ASN A 23 -6.49 -5.42 -11.71
N CYS A 24 -7.36 -6.20 -11.05
CA CYS A 24 -7.33 -7.65 -11.23
C CYS A 24 -7.75 -8.03 -12.67
N ALA A 25 -7.28 -9.19 -13.14
CA ALA A 25 -7.53 -9.64 -14.50
C ALA A 25 -9.03 -9.72 -14.86
N THR A 26 -9.87 -10.07 -13.87
CA THR A 26 -11.32 -10.12 -14.04
C THR A 26 -11.91 -8.75 -14.32
N ASN A 27 -11.54 -7.72 -13.56
CA ASN A 27 -12.05 -6.37 -13.74
C ASN A 27 -11.54 -5.73 -15.04
N GLN A 28 -10.29 -5.99 -15.41
CA GLN A 28 -9.77 -5.61 -16.72
C GLN A 28 -10.58 -6.27 -17.85
N ALA A 29 -10.79 -7.59 -17.77
CA ALA A 29 -11.57 -8.31 -18.78
C ALA A 29 -13.03 -7.82 -18.87
N ILE A 30 -13.65 -7.45 -17.75
CA ILE A 30 -15.00 -6.87 -17.74
C ILE A 30 -15.00 -5.52 -18.48
N ALA A 31 -14.07 -4.61 -18.14
CA ALA A 31 -13.97 -3.32 -18.80
C ALA A 31 -13.70 -3.45 -20.31
N THR A 32 -12.77 -4.33 -20.71
CA THR A 32 -12.50 -4.61 -22.13
C THR A 32 -13.73 -5.15 -22.85
N ARG A 33 -14.46 -6.11 -22.25
CA ARG A 33 -15.66 -6.70 -22.86
C ARG A 33 -16.81 -5.71 -23.00
N LEU A 34 -16.93 -4.79 -22.05
CA LEU A 34 -17.92 -3.71 -22.08
C LEU A 34 -17.50 -2.54 -22.97
N GLY A 35 -16.23 -2.48 -23.41
CA GLY A 35 -15.71 -1.39 -24.23
C GLY A 35 -15.58 -0.05 -23.49
N VAL A 36 -15.49 -0.09 -22.16
CA VAL A 36 -15.47 1.12 -21.30
C VAL A 36 -14.09 1.31 -20.65
N PRO A 37 -13.67 2.56 -20.36
CA PRO A 37 -12.44 2.81 -19.63
C PRO A 37 -12.47 2.25 -18.20
N LEU A 38 -11.31 1.79 -17.74
CA LEU A 38 -11.08 1.34 -16.37
C LEU A 38 -10.10 2.27 -15.66
N ILE A 39 -10.54 2.85 -14.55
CA ILE A 39 -9.69 3.56 -13.59
C ILE A 39 -9.29 2.58 -12.51
N GLY A 40 -7.99 2.37 -12.36
CA GLY A 40 -7.47 1.44 -11.37
C GLY A 40 -7.51 1.97 -9.95
N CYS A 41 -7.83 1.09 -8.99
CA CYS A 41 -7.87 1.44 -7.57
C CYS A 41 -6.54 2.04 -7.07
N ALA A 42 -6.60 3.30 -6.64
CA ALA A 42 -5.45 4.05 -6.16
C ALA A 42 -4.77 3.37 -4.95
N SER A 43 -5.57 2.88 -4.00
CA SER A 43 -5.06 2.17 -2.82
C SER A 43 -4.34 0.87 -3.19
N HIS A 44 -4.83 0.15 -4.20
CA HIS A 44 -4.21 -1.07 -4.69
C HIS A 44 -2.87 -0.78 -5.39
N ARG A 45 -2.84 0.21 -6.29
CA ARG A 45 -1.61 0.68 -6.94
C ARG A 45 -0.57 1.14 -5.92
N PHE A 46 -1.01 1.86 -4.90
CA PHE A 46 -0.15 2.32 -3.80
C PHE A 46 0.41 1.14 -3.00
N ASN A 47 -0.42 0.15 -2.67
CA ASN A 47 0.04 -1.06 -1.99
C ASN A 47 1.13 -1.79 -2.79
N LEU A 48 0.94 -1.98 -4.10
CA LEU A 48 1.94 -2.61 -4.96
C LEU A 48 3.24 -1.81 -5.05
N ALA A 49 3.14 -0.48 -5.13
CA ALA A 49 4.29 0.42 -5.13
C ALA A 49 5.13 0.28 -3.86
N VAL A 50 4.48 0.30 -2.70
CA VAL A 50 5.17 0.20 -1.40
C VAL A 50 5.69 -1.21 -1.15
N CYS A 51 4.95 -2.26 -1.51
CA CYS A 51 5.45 -3.63 -1.44
C CYS A 51 6.76 -3.79 -2.23
N ARG A 52 6.81 -3.29 -3.47
CA ARG A 52 8.04 -3.30 -4.28
C ARG A 52 9.16 -2.47 -3.64
N TYR A 53 8.83 -1.30 -3.10
CA TYR A 53 9.81 -0.48 -2.38
C TYR A 53 10.45 -1.23 -1.20
N LEU A 54 9.66 -2.02 -0.48
CA LEU A 54 10.08 -2.81 0.68
C LEU A 54 10.98 -4.01 0.31
N GLU A 55 11.02 -4.46 -0.94
CA GLU A 55 11.92 -5.53 -1.40
C GLU A 55 13.40 -5.17 -1.13
N ASN A 56 13.75 -3.89 -1.24
CA ASN A 56 15.10 -3.39 -0.92
C ASN A 56 15.48 -3.53 0.56
N TYR A 57 14.49 -3.74 1.44
CA TYR A 57 14.67 -3.89 2.88
C TYR A 57 14.33 -5.31 3.35
N LYS A 58 14.14 -6.26 2.43
CA LYS A 58 13.74 -7.63 2.74
C LYS A 58 14.63 -8.31 3.79
N PRO A 59 15.98 -8.20 3.74
CA PRO A 59 16.84 -8.82 4.76
C PRO A 59 16.61 -8.26 6.17
N LEU A 60 16.39 -6.94 6.29
CA LEU A 60 16.08 -6.28 7.54
C LEU A 60 14.70 -6.70 8.07
N ILE A 61 13.70 -6.73 7.19
CA ILE A 61 12.33 -7.11 7.53
C ILE A 61 12.27 -8.57 8.00
N ASP A 62 12.98 -9.47 7.33
CA ASP A 62 13.01 -10.89 7.67
C ASP A 62 13.68 -11.15 9.02
N GLN A 63 14.75 -10.41 9.31
CA GLN A 63 15.40 -10.42 10.62
C GLN A 63 14.43 -10.00 11.73
N VAL A 64 13.76 -8.86 11.57
CA VAL A 64 12.74 -8.39 12.53
C VAL A 64 11.58 -9.37 12.65
N GLN A 65 11.11 -9.93 11.54
CA GLN A 65 10.04 -10.92 11.54
C GLN A 65 10.42 -12.19 12.30
N THR A 66 11.64 -12.69 12.11
CA THR A 66 12.15 -13.89 12.81
C THR A 66 12.14 -13.67 14.31
N LEU A 67 12.65 -12.53 14.78
CA LEU A 67 12.61 -12.15 16.19
C LEU A 67 11.16 -12.03 16.70
N CYS A 68 10.28 -11.36 15.95
CA CYS A 68 8.88 -11.21 16.34
C CYS A 68 8.13 -12.55 16.39
N ILE A 69 8.48 -13.54 15.56
CA ILE A 69 7.92 -14.89 15.62
C ILE A 69 8.35 -15.59 16.91
N GLN A 70 9.64 -15.53 17.26
CA GLN A 70 10.20 -16.13 18.48
C GLN A 70 9.60 -15.53 19.75
N LEU A 71 9.39 -14.21 19.77
CA LEU A 71 8.72 -13.52 20.88
C LEU A 71 7.26 -13.89 21.07
N ARG A 72 6.63 -14.54 20.09
CA ARG A 72 5.24 -15.01 20.18
C ARG A 72 5.11 -16.41 20.77
N TYR A 73 6.22 -17.12 21.00
CA TYR A 73 6.17 -18.40 21.70
C TYR A 73 5.72 -18.21 23.16
N PRO A 74 4.91 -19.13 23.73
CA PRO A 74 4.23 -18.91 25.00
C PRO A 74 5.13 -18.41 26.13
N ASN A 75 6.28 -19.04 26.35
CA ASN A 75 7.21 -18.67 27.42
C ASN A 75 7.82 -17.28 27.20
N ASN A 76 8.25 -16.98 25.97
CA ASN A 76 8.83 -15.69 25.60
C ASN A 76 7.78 -14.57 25.67
N ALA A 77 6.56 -14.85 25.23
CA ALA A 77 5.45 -13.91 25.28
C ALA A 77 5.02 -13.61 26.73
N ALA A 78 5.01 -14.64 27.59
CA ALA A 78 4.73 -14.49 29.02
C ALA A 78 5.81 -13.64 29.70
N GLU A 79 7.09 -13.88 29.40
CA GLU A 79 8.18 -13.08 29.96
C GLU A 79 8.13 -11.64 29.45
N LEU A 80 7.95 -11.43 28.14
CA LEU A 80 7.82 -10.09 27.55
C LEU A 80 6.65 -9.30 28.17
N ALA A 81 5.53 -9.97 28.48
CA ALA A 81 4.36 -9.33 29.09
C ALA A 81 4.64 -8.76 30.49
N ARG A 82 5.71 -9.20 31.17
CA ARG A 82 6.15 -8.62 32.46
C ARG A 82 6.78 -7.24 32.29
N HIS A 83 7.29 -6.93 31.09
CA HIS A 83 8.06 -5.71 30.80
C HIS A 83 7.33 -4.74 29.85
N THR A 84 6.26 -5.17 29.19
CA THR A 84 5.42 -4.31 28.34
C THR A 84 4.00 -4.86 28.15
N HIS A 85 3.02 -3.98 28.01
CA HIS A 85 1.64 -4.34 27.62
C HIS A 85 1.49 -4.61 26.12
N TYR A 86 2.51 -4.30 25.31
CA TYR A 86 2.46 -4.46 23.86
C TYR A 86 2.83 -5.88 23.42
N LYS A 87 1.96 -6.51 22.64
CA LYS A 87 2.23 -7.82 22.03
C LYS A 87 3.07 -7.70 20.75
N PRO A 88 3.99 -8.64 20.45
CA PRO A 88 4.66 -8.69 19.16
C PRO A 88 3.66 -8.92 18.02
N LEU A 89 3.95 -8.37 16.84
CA LEU A 89 3.15 -8.56 15.63
C LEU A 89 3.94 -9.36 14.58
N LYS A 90 3.24 -10.06 13.70
CA LYS A 90 3.82 -10.73 12.52
C LYS A 90 3.28 -10.02 11.28
N SER A 91 4.13 -9.76 10.29
CA SER A 91 3.66 -9.19 9.02
C SER A 91 2.92 -10.23 8.18
N ASN A 92 1.98 -9.75 7.38
CA ASN A 92 1.34 -10.49 6.29
C ASN A 92 1.98 -10.04 4.97
N ALA A 93 2.54 -11.00 4.23
CA ALA A 93 3.29 -10.73 3.00
C ALA A 93 2.53 -9.92 1.94
N THR A 94 1.19 -9.98 1.93
CA THR A 94 0.36 -9.35 0.90
C THR A 94 0.08 -7.86 1.15
N ARG A 95 0.30 -7.37 2.37
CA ARG A 95 -0.08 -6.01 2.79
C ARG A 95 1.08 -5.30 3.44
N TRP A 96 1.62 -4.29 2.77
CA TRP A 96 2.75 -3.49 3.28
C TRP A 96 2.46 -2.85 4.65
N SER A 97 1.20 -2.49 4.91
CA SER A 97 0.78 -1.89 6.19
C SER A 97 1.01 -2.82 7.38
N SER A 98 0.90 -4.14 7.20
CA SER A 98 1.20 -5.10 8.25
C SER A 98 2.71 -5.18 8.56
N THR A 99 3.55 -5.03 7.53
CA THR A 99 5.00 -4.90 7.70
C THR A 99 5.35 -3.62 8.46
N TYR A 100 4.72 -2.50 8.11
CA TYR A 100 4.86 -1.25 8.85
C TYR A 100 4.47 -1.41 10.32
N GLN A 101 3.29 -1.97 10.61
CA GLN A 101 2.81 -2.19 11.97
C GLN A 101 3.75 -3.09 12.78
N MET A 102 4.29 -4.15 12.17
CA MET A 102 5.27 -5.03 12.80
C MET A 102 6.56 -4.28 13.16
N LEU A 103 7.14 -3.53 12.22
CA LEU A 103 8.36 -2.76 12.44
C LEU A 103 8.16 -1.68 13.50
N ALA A 104 7.04 -0.93 13.43
CA ALA A 104 6.68 0.09 14.41
C ALA A 104 6.49 -0.52 15.80
N ARG A 105 5.86 -1.71 15.89
CA ARG A 105 5.73 -2.45 17.15
C ARG A 105 7.10 -2.86 17.69
N TYR A 106 7.95 -3.45 16.85
CA TYR A 106 9.31 -3.85 17.21
C TYR A 106 10.11 -2.68 17.79
N VAL A 107 10.07 -1.51 17.15
CA VAL A 107 10.77 -0.31 17.65
C VAL A 107 10.28 0.07 19.04
N LYS A 108 8.95 0.05 19.27
CA LYS A 108 8.35 0.41 20.57
C LYS A 108 8.70 -0.55 21.71
N ILE A 109 8.83 -1.85 21.42
CA ILE A 109 9.11 -2.86 22.44
C ILE A 109 10.60 -3.24 22.55
N ARG A 110 11.48 -2.54 21.82
CA ARG A 110 12.90 -2.90 21.70
C ARG A 110 13.59 -3.11 23.04
N ASP A 111 13.35 -2.24 24.00
CA ASP A 111 13.99 -2.32 25.31
C ASP A 111 13.41 -3.44 26.17
N ALA A 112 12.09 -3.67 26.11
CA ALA A 112 11.46 -4.81 26.79
C ALA A 112 11.97 -6.17 26.27
N ILE A 113 12.27 -6.26 24.97
CA ILE A 113 12.84 -7.49 24.38
C ILE A 113 14.19 -7.84 25.03
N LYS A 114 15.00 -6.86 25.45
CA LYS A 114 16.30 -7.12 26.10
C LYS A 114 16.18 -7.88 27.41
N MET A 115 15.01 -7.87 28.04
CA MET A 115 14.74 -8.58 29.29
C MET A 115 14.40 -10.07 29.05
N VAL A 116 14.16 -10.47 27.80
CA VAL A 116 13.82 -11.85 27.44
C VAL A 116 15.10 -12.61 27.04
N ALA A 117 15.78 -13.20 28.00
CA ALA A 117 17.07 -13.90 27.79
C ALA A 117 17.02 -14.95 26.66
N ALA A 118 15.88 -15.64 26.51
CA ALA A 118 15.69 -16.68 25.48
C ALA A 118 15.80 -16.18 24.02
N VAL A 119 15.76 -14.86 23.78
CA VAL A 119 15.92 -14.27 22.44
C VAL A 119 17.11 -13.31 22.35
N GLU A 120 18.03 -13.34 23.32
CA GLU A 120 19.19 -12.45 23.36
C GLU A 120 20.07 -12.59 22.12
N ASP A 121 20.35 -13.83 21.68
CA ASP A 121 21.14 -14.10 20.46
C ASP A 121 20.47 -13.60 19.17
N LEU A 122 19.16 -13.34 19.22
CA LEU A 122 18.37 -12.82 18.11
C LEU A 122 18.23 -11.28 18.15
N LEU A 123 18.77 -10.63 19.17
CA LEU A 123 18.76 -9.17 19.25
C LEU A 123 19.62 -8.58 18.16
N HIS A 124 18.96 -7.83 17.28
CA HIS A 124 19.67 -7.11 16.23
C HIS A 124 20.66 -6.10 16.82
N ARG A 125 21.84 -6.05 16.18
CA ARG A 125 22.88 -5.06 16.48
C ARG A 125 22.32 -3.64 16.43
N PRO A 126 22.89 -2.68 17.19
CA PRO A 126 22.41 -1.29 17.21
C PRO A 126 22.25 -0.66 15.81
N ILE A 127 23.11 -1.03 14.85
CA ILE A 127 23.03 -0.54 13.47
C ILE A 127 21.76 -1.00 12.74
N ILE A 128 21.38 -2.26 12.87
CA ILE A 128 20.18 -2.84 12.26
C ILE A 128 18.93 -2.23 12.90
N HIS A 129 18.94 -2.01 14.22
CA HIS A 129 17.86 -1.30 14.89
C HIS A 129 17.70 0.13 14.37
N ARG A 130 18.79 0.88 14.19
CA ARG A 130 18.73 2.24 13.60
C ARG A 130 18.15 2.22 12.18
N GLN A 131 18.50 1.22 11.36
CA GLN A 131 17.90 1.04 10.04
C GLN A 131 16.39 0.75 10.12
N ALA A 132 15.95 -0.08 11.08
CA ALA A 132 14.53 -0.32 11.31
C ALA A 132 13.78 0.95 11.71
N VAL A 133 14.33 1.77 12.61
CA VAL A 133 13.76 3.07 13.00
C VAL A 133 13.65 4.00 11.80
N GLN A 134 14.70 4.11 10.98
CA GLN A 134 14.67 4.92 9.76
C GLN A 134 13.60 4.44 8.77
N LEU A 135 13.45 3.12 8.62
CA LEU A 135 12.42 2.53 7.75
C LEU A 135 11.02 2.81 8.29
N VAL A 136 10.80 2.70 9.60
CA VAL A 136 9.50 3.04 10.24
C VAL A 136 9.11 4.48 9.93
N ASN A 137 10.02 5.44 10.08
CA ASN A 137 9.73 6.85 9.77
C ASN A 137 9.36 7.08 8.29
N LYS A 138 10.01 6.34 7.37
CA LYS A 138 9.65 6.40 5.94
C LYS A 138 8.25 5.82 5.69
N LEU A 139 7.93 4.70 6.35
CA LEU A 139 6.65 4.03 6.20
C LEU A 139 5.49 4.79 6.85
N GLU A 140 5.73 5.51 7.94
CA GLU A 140 4.75 6.40 8.56
C GLU A 140 4.31 7.52 7.59
N ALA A 141 5.27 8.13 6.87
CA ALA A 141 4.95 9.11 5.84
C ALA A 141 4.13 8.50 4.69
N LEU A 142 4.43 7.27 4.27
CA LEU A 142 3.66 6.55 3.24
C LEU A 142 2.27 6.14 3.75
N ASP A 143 2.13 5.83 5.04
CA ASP A 143 0.85 5.49 5.68
C ASP A 143 -0.10 6.68 5.71
N SER A 144 0.43 7.88 6.03
CA SER A 144 -0.35 9.12 5.93
C SER A 144 -0.92 9.33 4.53
N VAL A 145 -0.16 9.01 3.47
CA VAL A 145 -0.65 9.11 2.08
C VAL A 145 -1.71 8.06 1.82
N CYS A 146 -1.50 6.81 2.26
CA CYS A 146 -2.46 5.72 2.12
C CYS A 146 -3.81 6.06 2.77
N VAL A 147 -3.80 6.60 4.00
CA VAL A 147 -5.00 7.08 4.68
C VAL A 147 -5.69 8.18 3.89
N LYS A 148 -4.93 9.13 3.31
CA LYS A 148 -5.50 10.21 2.51
C LYS A 148 -6.16 9.69 1.23
N LEU A 149 -5.55 8.70 0.57
CA LEU A 149 -6.09 8.05 -0.64
C LEU A 149 -7.42 7.33 -0.38
N GLN A 150 -7.67 6.89 0.86
CA GLN A 150 -8.90 6.17 1.25
C GLN A 150 -10.04 7.10 1.68
N SER A 151 -9.83 8.42 1.72
CA SER A 151 -10.90 9.35 2.10
C SER A 151 -11.99 9.44 1.03
N GLU A 152 -13.26 9.51 1.44
CA GLU A 152 -14.42 9.43 0.54
C GLU A 152 -14.46 10.55 -0.51
N LYS A 153 -13.96 11.75 -0.17
CA LYS A 153 -14.01 12.94 -1.03
C LYS A 153 -12.74 13.11 -1.88
N ARG A 154 -12.11 12.04 -2.37
CA ARG A 154 -10.91 12.15 -3.23
C ARG A 154 -11.26 12.17 -4.71
N THR A 155 -10.63 13.10 -5.42
CA THR A 155 -10.68 13.18 -6.88
C THR A 155 -9.48 12.47 -7.51
N LEU A 156 -9.56 12.16 -8.81
CA LEU A 156 -8.43 11.57 -9.52
C LEU A 156 -7.24 12.55 -9.61
N ALA A 157 -7.50 13.86 -9.65
CA ALA A 157 -6.47 14.89 -9.58
C ALA A 157 -5.74 14.88 -8.22
N ASP A 158 -6.46 14.74 -7.10
CA ASP A 158 -5.84 14.59 -5.77
C ASP A 158 -4.94 13.35 -5.71
N VAL A 159 -5.42 12.22 -6.25
CA VAL A 159 -4.65 10.96 -6.31
C VAL A 159 -3.37 11.16 -7.11
N ARG A 160 -3.46 11.83 -8.27
CA ARG A 160 -2.31 12.13 -9.11
C ARG A 160 -1.26 12.97 -8.37
N LEU A 161 -1.69 14.04 -7.70
CA LEU A 161 -0.81 14.90 -6.89
C LEU A 161 -0.10 14.12 -5.78
N LEU A 162 -0.82 13.26 -5.06
CA LEU A 162 -0.24 12.42 -4.01
C LEU A 162 0.78 11.42 -4.57
N PHE A 163 0.45 10.79 -5.70
CA PHE A 163 1.38 9.87 -6.36
C PHE A 163 2.63 10.59 -6.86
N ASP A 164 2.52 11.78 -7.43
CA ASP A 164 3.66 12.56 -7.93
C ASP A 164 4.58 12.99 -6.77
N ALA A 165 4.01 13.45 -5.66
CA ALA A 165 4.76 13.76 -4.45
C ALA A 165 5.51 12.53 -3.88
N VAL A 166 4.86 11.36 -3.89
CA VAL A 166 5.49 10.10 -3.43
C VAL A 166 6.58 9.66 -4.39
N MET A 167 6.40 9.77 -5.71
CA MET A 167 7.45 9.45 -6.68
C MET A 167 8.65 10.39 -6.57
N ALA A 168 8.42 11.69 -6.34
CA ALA A 168 9.49 12.65 -6.14
C ALA A 168 10.35 12.30 -4.92
N LYS A 169 9.73 11.86 -3.81
CA LYS A 169 10.44 11.47 -2.58
C LYS A 169 10.98 10.04 -2.61
N TYR A 170 10.30 9.13 -3.31
CA TYR A 170 10.61 7.70 -3.39
C TYR A 170 10.57 7.23 -4.86
N PRO A 171 11.59 7.54 -5.68
CA PRO A 171 11.57 7.28 -7.13
C PRO A 171 11.29 5.82 -7.51
N ALA A 172 11.68 4.86 -6.67
CA ALA A 172 11.42 3.43 -6.89
C ALA A 172 9.93 3.05 -6.95
N THR A 173 9.03 3.92 -6.49
CA THR A 173 7.56 3.70 -6.54
C THR A 173 6.95 4.00 -7.92
N SER A 174 7.69 4.69 -8.79
CA SER A 174 7.23 5.12 -10.13
C SER A 174 6.71 3.99 -11.01
N HIS A 175 7.27 2.79 -10.87
CA HIS A 175 6.86 1.59 -11.62
C HIS A 175 5.35 1.28 -11.53
N HIS A 176 4.68 1.68 -10.44
CA HIS A 176 3.25 1.47 -10.25
C HIS A 176 2.45 2.78 -10.14
N LEU A 177 3.11 3.87 -9.72
CA LEU A 177 2.44 5.15 -9.49
C LEU A 177 2.44 6.08 -10.71
N SER A 178 3.34 5.90 -11.67
CA SER A 178 3.37 6.74 -12.89
C SER A 178 2.03 6.70 -13.63
N ALA A 179 1.65 7.80 -14.28
CA ALA A 179 0.51 7.84 -15.19
C ALA A 179 0.70 6.90 -16.39
N SER A 180 1.94 6.68 -16.81
CA SER A 180 2.33 5.73 -17.87
C SER A 180 2.74 4.36 -17.35
N ALA A 181 2.51 4.06 -16.07
CA ALA A 181 2.85 2.75 -15.51
C ALA A 181 2.06 1.65 -16.26
N ARG A 182 2.71 0.51 -16.55
CA ARG A 182 2.09 -0.61 -17.27
C ARG A 182 0.81 -1.15 -16.63
N ILE A 183 0.63 -0.91 -15.32
CA ILE A 183 -0.57 -1.31 -14.59
C ILE A 183 -1.79 -0.44 -14.89
N VAL A 184 -1.61 0.72 -15.53
CA VAL A 184 -2.70 1.63 -15.92
C VAL A 184 -3.36 1.09 -17.18
N HIS A 185 -4.65 0.74 -17.06
CA HIS A 185 -5.41 0.13 -18.15
C HIS A 185 -5.78 1.16 -19.23
N SER A 186 -6.29 2.32 -18.83
CA SER A 186 -6.77 3.38 -19.73
C SER A 186 -5.98 4.68 -19.50
N PRO A 187 -4.68 4.75 -19.86
CA PRO A 187 -3.80 5.85 -19.47
C PRO A 187 -4.20 7.21 -20.06
N VAL A 188 -4.65 7.24 -21.32
CA VAL A 188 -5.13 8.46 -21.97
C VAL A 188 -6.37 9.00 -21.26
N PHE A 189 -7.34 8.12 -20.97
CA PHE A 189 -8.56 8.49 -20.24
C PHE A 189 -8.28 8.96 -18.81
N GLU A 190 -7.43 8.23 -18.05
CA GLU A 190 -7.03 8.68 -16.70
C GLU A 190 -6.36 10.06 -16.74
N SER A 191 -5.49 10.31 -17.74
CA SER A 191 -4.84 11.62 -17.96
C SER A 191 -5.85 12.72 -18.28
N ALA A 192 -6.79 12.47 -19.19
CA ALA A 192 -7.84 13.41 -19.56
C ALA A 192 -8.70 13.81 -18.34
N VAL A 193 -9.15 12.83 -17.55
CA VAL A 193 -9.94 13.09 -16.33
C VAL A 193 -9.14 13.91 -15.31
N VAL A 194 -7.85 13.61 -15.12
CA VAL A 194 -6.99 14.41 -14.25
C VAL A 194 -6.88 15.86 -14.73
N LYS A 195 -6.71 16.07 -16.04
CA LYS A 195 -6.60 17.41 -16.64
C LYS A 195 -7.89 18.21 -16.49
N LEU A 196 -9.04 17.60 -16.78
CA LEU A 196 -10.36 18.23 -16.60
C LEU A 196 -10.59 18.64 -15.14
N LEU A 197 -10.28 17.76 -14.19
CA LEU A 197 -10.42 18.06 -12.76
C LEU A 197 -9.41 19.11 -12.25
N SER A 198 -8.41 19.46 -13.05
CA SER A 198 -7.37 20.45 -12.73
C SER A 198 -7.45 21.71 -13.60
N ASP A 199 -8.56 21.91 -14.34
CA ASP A 199 -8.77 23.01 -15.30
C ASP A 199 -7.63 23.16 -16.33
N ARG A 200 -7.11 22.03 -16.83
CA ARG A 200 -6.06 21.98 -17.86
C ARG A 200 -6.65 21.56 -19.20
N ALA A 201 -6.08 22.10 -20.28
CA ALA A 201 -6.45 21.73 -21.65
C ALA A 201 -6.09 20.27 -21.96
N LEU A 202 -6.97 19.61 -22.73
CA LEU A 202 -6.77 18.28 -23.26
C LEU A 202 -5.87 18.31 -24.50
N THR A 203 -5.21 17.19 -24.79
CA THR A 203 -4.53 16.97 -26.08
C THR A 203 -5.50 16.34 -27.09
N ALA A 204 -5.18 16.38 -28.38
CA ALA A 204 -6.00 15.77 -29.43
C ALA A 204 -6.22 14.25 -29.27
N GLU A 205 -5.35 13.56 -28.53
CA GLU A 205 -5.53 12.14 -28.19
C GLU A 205 -6.48 11.93 -27.00
N GLU A 206 -6.70 12.96 -26.18
CA GLU A 206 -7.52 12.93 -24.97
C GLU A 206 -8.94 13.49 -25.16
N GLU A 207 -9.21 14.10 -26.32
CA GLU A 207 -10.53 14.54 -26.80
C GLU A 207 -11.36 13.38 -27.36
#